data_AF-A0A2A3LKH8-F1
#
_entry.id   AF-A0A2A3LKH8-F1
#
_cell.length_a   1.000
_cell.length_b   1.000
_cell.length_c   1.000
_cell.angle_alpha   90.00
_cell.angle_beta   90.00
_cell.angle_gamma   90.00
#
_symmetry.space_group_name_H-M   'P 1'
#
loop_
_entity.id
_entity.type
_entity.pdbx_description
1 polymer ?
#
loop_
_entity_poly.entity_id
_entity_poly.type
_entity_poly.pdbx_seq_one_letter_code
_entity_poly.pdbx_strand_id
1 'polypeptide(L)'
;MALLVMAGCGGDTTPTGAVEQAQSTADAKTSAHADLAHRLRRFLIARAAPGQPRDPVAADDERFRLGAFWRARTDTHHFGADFRTRADLALAAPGSAPAADAALRHLRTTVDARLPDWQALVDYNAAGTMRDDDGDEGRRLLPWAIAALDAIEVATWDYVDAVEAAPR
;
A
#
# COMPACT_ATOMS: atom_id res chain seq x y z
N MET A 1 -51.13 -14.55 -58.22
CA MET A 1 -51.80 -14.51 -56.91
C MET A 1 -50.98 -15.37 -55.94
N ALA A 2 -50.70 -14.83 -54.75
CA ALA A 2 -50.02 -15.42 -53.58
C ALA A 2 -48.49 -15.65 -53.62
N LEU A 3 -47.80 -14.83 -52.81
CA LEU A 3 -46.46 -14.98 -52.24
C LEU A 3 -46.40 -16.16 -51.24
N LEU A 4 -45.20 -16.70 -51.03
CA LEU A 4 -44.66 -17.01 -49.69
C LEU A 4 -43.13 -17.09 -49.73
N VAL A 5 -42.50 -16.10 -49.08
CA VAL A 5 -41.09 -16.04 -48.69
C VAL A 5 -40.98 -16.71 -47.32
N MET A 6 -39.96 -17.53 -47.10
CA MET A 6 -39.47 -17.87 -45.75
C MET A 6 -37.95 -17.73 -45.72
N ALA A 7 -37.52 -16.75 -44.93
CA ALA A 7 -36.15 -16.49 -44.52
C ALA A 7 -35.69 -17.53 -43.47
N GLY A 8 -34.39 -17.77 -43.41
CA GLY A 8 -33.75 -18.56 -42.36
C GLY A 8 -32.28 -18.18 -42.20
N CYS A 9 -32.04 -17.04 -41.55
CA CYS A 9 -30.73 -16.65 -41.03
C CYS A 9 -30.34 -17.60 -39.90
N GLY A 10 -29.33 -18.45 -40.10
CA GLY A 10 -28.64 -19.15 -39.02
C GLY A 10 -27.59 -18.23 -38.43
N GLY A 11 -27.82 -17.79 -37.20
CA GLY A 11 -27.11 -16.71 -36.53
C GLY A 11 -25.63 -16.96 -36.29
N ASP A 12 -24.85 -15.90 -36.50
CA ASP A 12 -23.59 -15.64 -35.82
C ASP A 12 -23.82 -15.69 -34.30
N THR A 13 -23.15 -16.62 -33.63
CA THR A 13 -23.02 -16.61 -32.18
C THR A 13 -21.73 -15.89 -31.82
N THR A 14 -21.84 -14.60 -31.54
CA THR A 14 -20.79 -13.81 -30.88
C THR A 14 -20.59 -14.30 -29.44
N PRO A 15 -19.36 -14.43 -28.93
CA PRO A 15 -19.10 -14.96 -27.59
C PRO A 15 -19.36 -13.87 -26.54
N THR A 16 -20.60 -13.75 -26.06
CA THR A 16 -20.96 -12.83 -24.96
C THR A 16 -20.32 -13.23 -23.62
N GLY A 17 -19.88 -14.49 -23.45
CA GLY A 17 -19.29 -14.97 -22.20
C GLY A 17 -17.87 -14.45 -21.90
N ALA A 18 -17.10 -14.05 -22.90
CA ALA A 18 -15.73 -13.57 -22.69
C ALA A 18 -15.69 -12.17 -22.07
N VAL A 19 -16.69 -11.33 -22.37
CA VAL A 19 -16.75 -9.95 -21.86
C VAL A 19 -17.19 -9.92 -20.40
N GLU A 20 -18.18 -10.74 -20.03
CA GLU A 20 -18.69 -10.82 -18.66
C GLU A 20 -17.69 -11.51 -17.69
N GLN A 21 -16.93 -12.50 -18.19
CA GLN A 21 -15.80 -13.07 -17.45
C GLN A 21 -14.62 -12.11 -17.33
N ALA A 22 -14.30 -11.34 -18.37
CA ALA A 22 -13.24 -10.34 -18.32
C ALA A 22 -13.58 -9.18 -17.36
N GLN A 23 -14.85 -8.75 -17.31
CA GLN A 23 -15.31 -7.72 -16.37
C GLN A 23 -15.30 -8.22 -14.92
N SER A 24 -15.91 -9.38 -14.65
CA SER A 24 -15.93 -9.94 -13.28
C SER A 24 -14.53 -10.26 -12.72
N THR A 25 -13.56 -10.58 -13.59
CA THR A 25 -12.16 -10.75 -13.17
C THR A 25 -11.46 -9.42 -12.97
N ALA A 26 -11.65 -8.42 -13.84
CA ALA A 26 -11.12 -7.07 -13.61
C ALA A 26 -11.61 -6.47 -12.28
N ASP A 27 -12.86 -6.77 -11.91
CA ASP A 27 -13.45 -6.33 -10.64
C ASP A 27 -12.75 -6.94 -9.42
N ALA A 28 -12.39 -8.22 -9.47
CA ALA A 28 -11.75 -8.93 -8.35
C ALA A 28 -10.33 -8.40 -8.06
N LYS A 29 -9.52 -8.22 -9.10
CA LYS A 29 -8.17 -7.63 -8.99
C LYS A 29 -8.22 -6.22 -8.40
N THR A 30 -9.05 -5.38 -9.00
CA THR A 30 -9.17 -3.96 -8.63
C THR A 30 -9.69 -3.82 -7.20
N SER A 31 -10.69 -4.62 -6.80
CA SER A 31 -11.22 -4.63 -5.44
C SER A 31 -10.17 -5.05 -4.41
N ALA A 32 -9.39 -6.12 -4.68
CA ALA A 32 -8.34 -6.56 -3.76
C ALA A 32 -7.26 -5.48 -3.55
N HIS A 33 -6.89 -4.78 -4.61
CA HIS A 33 -5.96 -3.65 -4.52
C HIS A 33 -6.55 -2.46 -3.76
N ALA A 34 -7.82 -2.12 -4.03
CA ALA A 34 -8.53 -1.04 -3.34
C ALA A 34 -8.62 -1.29 -1.83
N ASP A 35 -8.96 -2.51 -1.42
CA ASP A 35 -9.03 -2.91 -0.02
C ASP A 35 -7.68 -2.78 0.70
N LEU A 36 -6.60 -3.26 0.07
CA LEU A 36 -5.26 -3.15 0.63
C LEU A 36 -4.82 -1.68 0.73
N ALA A 37 -5.02 -0.91 -0.34
CA ALA A 37 -4.68 0.51 -0.36
C ALA A 37 -5.48 1.27 0.71
N HIS A 38 -6.76 0.93 0.95
CA HIS A 38 -7.57 1.60 1.97
C HIS A 38 -7.00 1.37 3.38
N ARG A 39 -6.48 0.17 3.65
CA ARG A 39 -5.83 -0.15 4.93
C ARG A 39 -4.53 0.62 5.11
N LEU A 40 -3.69 0.65 4.06
CA LEU A 40 -2.39 1.33 4.08
C LEU A 40 -2.50 2.85 4.21
N ARG A 41 -3.63 3.46 3.80
CA ARG A 41 -3.87 4.90 4.02
C ARG A 41 -3.79 5.33 5.48
N ARG A 42 -4.02 4.42 6.45
CA ARG A 42 -3.90 4.73 7.88
C ARG A 42 -2.45 4.93 8.35
N PHE A 43 -1.49 4.39 7.60
CA PHE A 43 -0.07 4.60 7.84
C PHE A 43 0.43 5.92 7.24
N LEU A 44 -0.23 6.47 6.23
CA LEU A 44 0.30 7.65 5.52
C LEU A 44 0.10 8.92 6.34
N ILE A 45 1.12 9.77 6.41
CA ILE A 45 0.94 11.13 6.86
C ILE A 45 0.22 11.87 5.74
N ALA A 46 -0.96 12.43 6.07
CA ALA A 46 -1.74 13.17 5.09
C ALA A 46 -0.91 14.32 4.50
N ARG A 47 -0.88 14.42 3.17
CA ARG A 47 -0.30 15.57 2.47
C ARG A 47 -1.10 16.81 2.89
N ALA A 48 -0.51 17.69 3.69
CA ALA A 48 -1.23 18.80 4.31
C ALA A 48 -1.81 19.75 3.24
N ALA A 49 -3.11 20.00 3.32
CA ALA A 49 -3.74 21.06 2.54
C ALA A 49 -3.51 22.43 3.20
N PRO A 50 -3.35 23.52 2.42
CA PRO A 50 -3.23 24.87 2.98
C PRO A 50 -4.41 25.19 3.91
N GLY A 51 -4.12 25.60 5.15
CA GLY A 51 -5.12 26.03 6.13
C GLY A 51 -5.72 24.93 7.02
N GLN A 52 -5.27 23.68 6.89
CA GLN A 52 -5.71 22.60 7.78
C GLN A 52 -4.78 22.46 9.01
N PRO A 53 -5.32 22.22 10.22
CA PRO A 53 -4.49 21.94 11.40
C PRO A 53 -3.60 20.73 11.15
N ARG A 54 -2.34 20.83 11.60
CA ARG A 54 -1.29 19.83 11.38
C ARG A 54 -1.63 18.56 12.16
N ASP A 55 -1.57 17.42 11.49
CA ASP A 55 -1.81 16.10 12.10
C ASP A 55 -0.80 15.87 13.26
N PRO A 56 -1.24 15.43 14.44
CA PRO A 56 -0.34 15.05 15.53
C PRO A 56 0.78 14.08 15.12
N VAL A 57 0.51 13.15 14.20
CA VAL A 57 1.51 12.21 13.65
C VAL A 57 2.59 12.97 12.90
N ALA A 58 2.22 13.99 12.11
CA ALA A 58 3.18 14.82 11.37
C ALA A 58 4.06 15.67 12.31
N ALA A 59 3.50 16.13 13.43
CA ALA A 59 4.27 16.89 14.41
C ALA A 59 5.28 16.02 15.17
N ASP A 60 4.91 14.78 15.51
CA ASP A 60 5.83 13.85 16.16
C ASP A 60 6.89 13.30 15.19
N ASP A 61 6.55 13.09 13.92
CA ASP A 61 7.50 12.76 12.86
C ASP A 61 8.55 13.87 12.64
N GLU A 62 8.15 15.14 12.67
CA GLU A 62 9.09 16.27 12.61
C GLU A 62 10.06 16.27 13.80
N ARG A 63 9.56 16.03 15.01
CA ARG A 63 10.42 15.91 16.21
C ARG A 63 11.39 14.75 16.09
N PHE A 64 10.91 13.61 15.60
CA PHE A 64 11.73 12.44 15.32
C PHE A 64 12.87 12.79 14.35
N ARG A 65 12.57 13.46 13.24
CA ARG A 65 13.56 13.96 12.27
C ARG A 65 14.54 14.99 12.87
N LEU A 66 14.14 15.72 13.90
CA LEU A 66 14.98 16.65 14.66
C LEU A 66 15.83 15.98 15.77
N GLY A 67 15.83 14.65 15.88
CA GLY A 67 16.67 13.92 16.83
C GLY A 67 15.92 13.33 18.02
N ALA A 68 14.61 13.59 18.16
CA ALA A 68 13.80 13.00 19.22
C ALA A 68 13.42 11.55 18.87
N PHE A 69 14.39 10.63 18.87
CA PHE A 69 14.20 9.24 18.46
C PHE A 69 13.13 8.49 19.27
N TRP A 70 12.80 8.94 20.49
CA TRP A 70 11.70 8.42 21.31
C TRP A 70 10.30 8.80 20.78
N ARG A 71 10.22 9.69 19.78
CA ARG A 71 9.02 10.03 19.03
C ARG A 71 8.89 9.24 17.73
N ALA A 72 9.78 8.27 17.48
CA ALA A 72 9.64 7.37 16.35
C ALA A 72 8.25 6.72 16.37
N ARG A 73 7.63 6.64 15.20
CA ARG A 73 6.36 5.97 15.02
C ARG A 73 6.51 4.48 15.36
N THR A 74 5.47 3.88 15.93
CA THR A 74 5.50 2.47 16.41
C THR A 74 4.55 1.56 15.63
N ASP A 75 4.02 2.06 14.53
CA ASP A 75 2.98 1.41 13.73
C ASP A 75 3.53 0.47 12.64
N THR A 76 4.68 -0.16 12.91
CA THR A 76 5.32 -1.18 12.05
C THR A 76 4.39 -2.37 11.74
N HIS A 77 3.42 -2.62 12.61
CA HIS A 77 2.39 -3.65 12.44
C HIS A 77 1.57 -3.51 11.15
N HIS A 78 1.49 -2.31 10.55
CA HIS A 78 0.88 -2.11 9.24
C HIS A 78 1.56 -2.92 8.13
N PHE A 79 2.82 -3.32 8.32
CA PHE A 79 3.63 -4.06 7.37
C PHE A 79 3.97 -5.49 7.85
N GLY A 80 3.20 -6.01 8.80
CA GLY A 80 3.37 -7.35 9.35
C GLY A 80 2.82 -8.49 8.47
N ALA A 81 2.54 -9.64 9.09
CA ALA A 81 2.06 -10.82 8.36
C ALA A 81 0.73 -10.63 7.61
N ASP A 82 -0.20 -9.84 8.15
CA ASP A 82 -1.47 -9.51 7.47
C ASP A 82 -1.21 -8.73 6.17
N PHE A 83 -0.27 -7.78 6.18
CA PHE A 83 0.13 -7.06 4.95
C PHE A 83 0.68 -8.02 3.90
N ARG A 84 1.63 -8.89 4.26
CA ARG A 84 2.19 -9.89 3.34
C ARG A 84 1.11 -10.77 2.72
N THR A 85 0.22 -11.29 3.57
CA THR A 85 -0.89 -12.15 3.15
C THR A 85 -1.82 -11.43 2.16
N ARG A 86 -2.21 -10.19 2.47
CA ARG A 86 -3.07 -9.39 1.58
C ARG A 86 -2.37 -8.98 0.29
N ALA A 87 -1.09 -8.70 0.35
CA ALA A 87 -0.31 -8.37 -0.83
C ALA A 87 -0.23 -9.59 -1.77
N ASP A 88 0.01 -10.79 -1.23
CA ASP A 88 -0.03 -12.03 -2.02
C ASP A 88 -1.41 -12.27 -2.63
N LEU A 89 -2.50 -12.08 -1.86
CA LEU A 89 -3.87 -12.20 -2.35
C LEU A 89 -4.18 -11.19 -3.46
N ALA A 90 -3.79 -9.92 -3.30
CA ALA A 90 -4.00 -8.90 -4.33
C ALA A 90 -3.21 -9.21 -5.61
N LEU A 91 -1.96 -9.66 -5.49
CA LEU A 91 -1.13 -10.06 -6.63
C LEU A 91 -1.67 -11.29 -7.35
N ALA A 92 -2.24 -12.25 -6.62
CA ALA A 92 -2.77 -13.50 -7.16
C ALA A 92 -4.23 -13.40 -7.65
N ALA A 93 -4.95 -12.33 -7.31
CA ALA A 93 -6.34 -12.14 -7.74
C ALA A 93 -6.45 -12.16 -9.27
N PRO A 94 -7.50 -12.79 -9.83
CA PRO A 94 -7.73 -12.78 -11.28
C PRO A 94 -8.08 -11.36 -11.73
N GLY A 95 -7.70 -10.99 -12.96
CA GLY A 95 -7.89 -9.65 -13.53
C GLY A 95 -6.58 -9.00 -13.98
N SER A 96 -6.61 -7.71 -14.33
CA SER A 96 -5.44 -6.97 -14.81
C SER A 96 -5.33 -5.60 -14.15
N ALA A 97 -4.23 -5.37 -13.42
CA ALA A 97 -3.90 -4.09 -12.81
C ALA A 97 -2.37 -3.87 -12.79
N PRO A 98 -1.71 -3.77 -13.96
CA PRO A 98 -0.26 -3.87 -14.06
C PRO A 98 0.50 -2.78 -13.28
N ALA A 99 -0.04 -1.56 -13.23
CA ALA A 99 0.56 -0.47 -12.45
C ALA A 99 0.49 -0.74 -10.94
N ALA A 100 -0.69 -1.13 -10.44
CA ALA A 100 -0.88 -1.48 -9.03
C ALA A 100 -0.05 -2.71 -8.62
N ASP A 101 0.06 -3.70 -9.51
CA ASP A 101 0.91 -4.88 -9.31
C ASP A 101 2.39 -4.52 -9.21
N ALA A 102 2.89 -3.69 -10.12
CA ALA A 102 4.28 -3.24 -10.11
C ALA A 102 4.58 -2.44 -8.83
N ALA A 103 3.72 -1.50 -8.48
CA ALA A 103 3.87 -0.69 -7.27
C ALA A 103 3.79 -1.54 -5.99
N LEU A 104 2.89 -2.54 -5.93
CA LEU A 104 2.79 -3.44 -4.79
C LEU A 104 4.03 -4.33 -4.62
N ARG A 105 4.59 -4.86 -5.71
CA ARG A 105 5.86 -5.61 -5.65
C ARG A 105 7.01 -4.73 -5.19
N HIS A 106 7.06 -3.48 -5.66
CA HIS A 106 8.05 -2.52 -5.20
C HIS A 106 7.89 -2.24 -3.70
N LEU A 107 6.67 -1.93 -3.24
CA LEU A 107 6.37 -1.71 -1.82
C LEU A 107 6.79 -2.90 -0.96
N ARG A 108 6.47 -4.14 -1.36
CA ARG A 108 6.92 -5.35 -0.63
C ARG A 108 8.44 -5.43 -0.51
N THR A 109 9.14 -5.22 -1.62
CA THR A 109 10.61 -5.26 -1.65
C THR A 109 11.21 -4.19 -0.73
N THR A 110 10.65 -2.98 -0.76
CA THR A 110 11.07 -1.87 0.10
C THR A 110 10.81 -2.18 1.58
N VAL A 111 9.63 -2.69 1.92
CA VAL A 111 9.28 -3.11 3.29
C VAL A 111 10.24 -4.19 3.77
N ASP A 112 10.46 -5.25 3.01
CA ASP A 112 11.34 -6.35 3.43
C ASP A 112 12.79 -5.89 3.62
N ALA A 113 13.25 -4.92 2.82
CA ALA A 113 14.61 -4.37 2.93
C ALA A 113 14.78 -3.34 4.06
N ARG A 114 13.73 -2.58 4.41
CA ARG A 114 13.83 -1.38 5.26
C ARG A 114 13.14 -1.50 6.62
N LEU A 115 12.12 -2.35 6.74
CA LEU A 115 11.39 -2.52 8.00
C LEU A 115 12.30 -2.88 9.19
N PRO A 116 13.35 -3.71 9.06
CA PRO A 116 14.24 -4.02 10.17
C PRO A 116 14.92 -2.80 10.79
N ASP A 117 15.32 -1.81 9.99
CA ASP A 117 16.00 -0.60 10.47
C ASP A 117 15.05 0.26 11.33
N TRP A 118 13.79 0.39 10.90
CA TRP A 118 12.76 1.07 11.68
C TRP A 118 12.39 0.28 12.94
N GLN A 119 12.18 -1.04 12.80
CA GLN A 119 11.81 -1.91 13.92
C GLN A 119 12.88 -1.92 15.02
N ALA A 120 14.16 -1.90 14.67
CA ALA A 120 15.25 -1.85 15.64
C ALA A 120 15.12 -0.64 16.59
N LEU A 121 14.77 0.54 16.06
CA LEU A 121 14.56 1.72 16.90
C LEU A 121 13.29 1.61 17.76
N VAL A 122 12.21 1.03 17.21
CA VAL A 122 10.97 0.78 17.97
C VAL A 122 11.24 -0.17 19.14
N ASP A 123 11.98 -1.25 18.90
CA ASP A 123 12.34 -2.25 19.91
C ASP A 123 13.25 -1.64 20.98
N TYR A 124 14.24 -0.86 20.59
CA TYR A 124 15.11 -0.11 21.50
C TYR A 124 14.29 0.82 22.41
N ASN A 125 13.36 1.60 21.84
CA ASN A 125 12.50 2.50 22.63
C ASN A 125 11.59 1.72 23.58
N ALA A 126 11.07 0.56 23.16
CA ALA A 126 10.22 -0.29 23.97
C ALA A 126 10.97 -1.00 25.11
N ALA A 127 12.24 -1.34 24.90
CA ALA A 127 13.09 -1.98 25.90
C ALA A 127 13.47 -1.02 27.06
N GLY A 128 13.36 0.29 26.87
CA GLY A 128 13.66 1.29 27.91
C GLY A 128 15.16 1.44 28.21
N THR A 129 16.02 0.92 27.33
CA THR A 129 17.50 0.91 27.43
C THR A 129 18.12 2.30 27.45
N MET A 130 17.37 3.33 27.06
CA MET A 130 17.79 4.74 27.11
C MET A 130 18.36 5.14 28.48
N ARG A 131 17.86 4.55 29.58
CA ARG A 131 18.37 4.85 30.93
C ARG A 131 19.77 4.31 31.18
N ASP A 132 20.17 3.29 30.44
CA ASP A 132 21.42 2.56 30.63
C ASP A 132 22.54 3.08 29.71
N ASP A 133 22.19 3.65 28.56
CA ASP A 133 23.14 4.12 27.52
C ASP A 133 23.03 5.61 27.17
N ASP A 134 22.29 6.39 27.98
CA ASP A 134 22.02 7.81 27.76
C ASP A 134 21.48 8.14 26.34
N GLY A 135 20.85 7.18 25.67
CA GLY A 135 20.32 7.36 24.33
C GLY A 135 21.29 7.13 23.18
N ASP A 136 22.50 6.62 23.43
CA ASP A 136 23.54 6.45 22.41
C ASP A 136 23.11 5.52 21.28
N GLU A 137 22.54 4.36 21.62
CA GLU A 137 22.07 3.41 20.61
C GLU A 137 20.89 3.98 19.83
N GLY A 138 19.96 4.67 20.49
CA GLY A 138 18.87 5.38 19.83
C GLY A 138 19.35 6.40 18.80
N ARG A 139 20.38 7.20 19.14
CA ARG A 139 21.03 8.15 18.21
C ARG A 139 21.73 7.44 17.05
N ARG A 140 22.34 6.27 17.29
CA ARG A 140 23.00 5.46 16.26
C ARG A 140 22.01 4.85 15.27
N LEU A 141 20.84 4.41 15.73
CA LEU A 141 19.78 3.81 14.92
C LEU A 141 18.99 4.86 14.12
N LEU A 142 18.86 6.08 14.64
CA LEU A 142 18.01 7.13 14.10
C LEU A 142 18.14 7.37 12.58
N PRO A 143 19.34 7.54 11.99
CA PRO A 143 19.45 7.82 10.55
C PRO A 143 18.88 6.70 9.68
N TRP A 144 19.01 5.44 10.11
CA TRP A 144 18.50 4.27 9.40
C TRP A 144 16.98 4.16 9.53
N ALA A 145 16.45 4.44 10.73
CA ALA A 145 15.01 4.49 10.95
C ALA A 145 14.33 5.60 10.12
N ILE A 146 14.95 6.78 10.01
CA ILE A 146 14.46 7.87 9.14
C ILE A 146 14.44 7.40 7.68
N ALA A 147 15.57 6.88 7.18
CA ALA A 147 15.67 6.42 5.80
C ALA A 147 14.67 5.29 5.47
N ALA A 148 14.40 4.42 6.45
CA ALA A 148 13.40 3.36 6.31
C ALA A 148 11.97 3.91 6.23
N LEU A 149 11.60 4.80 7.15
CA LEU A 149 10.27 5.43 7.16
C LEU A 149 10.01 6.21 5.88
N ASP A 150 10.98 7.02 5.43
CA ASP A 150 10.84 7.79 4.19
C ASP A 150 10.67 6.87 2.97
N ALA A 151 11.48 5.82 2.85
CA ALA A 151 11.38 4.88 1.73
C ALA A 151 10.05 4.11 1.72
N ILE A 152 9.59 3.65 2.89
CA ILE A 152 8.32 2.93 3.03
C ILE A 152 7.13 3.87 2.76
N GLU A 153 7.17 5.12 3.25
CA GLU A 153 6.12 6.11 3.01
C GLU A 153 6.01 6.47 1.52
N VAL A 154 7.14 6.72 0.84
CA VAL A 154 7.15 6.97 -0.61
C VAL A 154 6.56 5.78 -1.37
N ALA A 155 7.04 4.56 -1.13
CA ALA A 155 6.55 3.38 -1.81
C ALA A 155 5.06 3.09 -1.52
N THR A 156 4.58 3.45 -0.33
CA THR A 156 3.17 3.31 0.05
C THR A 156 2.30 4.33 -0.69
N TRP A 157 2.75 5.58 -0.80
CA TRP A 157 2.08 6.60 -1.62
C TRP A 157 2.04 6.19 -3.09
N ASP A 158 3.16 5.73 -3.66
CA ASP A 158 3.22 5.28 -5.06
C ASP A 158 2.21 4.15 -5.33
N TYR A 159 2.07 3.20 -4.39
CA TYR A 159 1.07 2.15 -4.47
C TYR A 159 -0.37 2.68 -4.39
N VAL A 160 -0.67 3.55 -3.43
CA VAL A 160 -2.01 4.15 -3.27
C VAL A 160 -2.39 4.94 -4.52
N ASP A 161 -1.48 5.78 -5.02
CA ASP A 161 -1.69 6.61 -6.21
C ASP A 161 -1.90 5.73 -7.46
N ALA A 162 -1.16 4.62 -7.60
CA ALA A 162 -1.34 3.66 -8.69
C ALA A 162 -2.71 2.94 -8.66
N VAL A 163 -3.25 2.67 -7.46
CA VAL A 163 -4.59 2.08 -7.29
C VAL A 163 -5.68 3.12 -7.56
N GLU A 164 -5.50 4.36 -7.14
CA GLU A 164 -6.47 5.44 -7.36
C GLU A 164 -6.56 5.87 -8.84
N ALA A 165 -5.45 5.80 -9.57
CA ALA A 165 -5.40 6.15 -11.00
C ALA A 165 -5.99 5.06 -11.92
N ALA A 166 -6.27 3.86 -11.39
CA ALA A 166 -6.81 2.78 -12.20
C ALA A 166 -8.24 3.10 -12.67
N PRO A 167 -8.56 2.91 -13.97
CA PRO A 167 -9.92 3.08 -14.47
C PRO A 167 -10.87 2.09 -13.78
N ARG A 168 -11.97 2.60 -13.24
CA ARG A 168 -13.07 1.82 -12.68
C ARG A 168 -14.06 1.40 -13.76
#